data_AF-A0A9W8FQB1-F1
#
_entry.id   AF-A0A9W8FQB1-F1
#
_cell.length_a   1.000
_cell.length_b   1.000
_cell.length_c   1.000
_cell.angle_alpha   90.00
_cell.angle_beta   90.00
_cell.angle_gamma   90.00
#
_symmetry.space_group_name_H-M   'P 1'
#
loop_
_entity.id
_entity.type
_entity.pdbx_description
1 polymer ?
#
loop_
_entity_poly.entity_id
_entity_poly.type
_entity_poly.pdbx_seq_one_letter_code
_entity_poly.pdbx_strand_id
1 'polypeptide(L)'
;MYFSASLVAVSALIASCAGHSMLSTPAPRGNKKWWGTCSAGAGCKGPCDAPKADAPFNSIYVAKKYVQRGQQLEVVWNRLNHPGGFVRLAMVPFDQSDNWSAFNDNVLKYTCYETTCKTSKPEDTTFGYLNGGGDSPCTTTVTVPENIADGTAVTLQWIWFGGGIYYGEPDTSFGEYYGCSDMIVSGGPQSSTKPAATFVGGDATYPNSNVCKYWGSNKVGDCNFGDKVPSNPTADNLLSQSLEPCMHGPEKKGVPFGFGSSDESGYTNQTISTTSPAAPPPASDTASAAPASTPESASEPAPASPDYSAQTSVQAEETTVSETPVASDAYKCIPRPASAF
;
A
#
# COMPACT_ATOMS: atom_id res chain seq x y z
N MET A 1 -56.18 -12.98 22.63
CA MET A 1 -54.91 -12.21 22.63
C MET A 1 -53.84 -13.11 23.20
N TYR A 2 -52.93 -13.62 22.38
CA TYR A 2 -51.62 -14.11 22.82
C TYR A 2 -50.64 -13.85 21.67
N PHE A 3 -49.83 -12.81 21.83
CA PHE A 3 -48.62 -12.62 21.04
C PHE A 3 -47.57 -13.60 21.59
N SER A 4 -46.93 -14.37 20.73
CA SER A 4 -45.62 -14.94 21.04
C SER A 4 -44.71 -14.66 19.86
N ALA A 5 -43.90 -13.62 20.06
CA ALA A 5 -42.81 -13.24 19.20
C ALA A 5 -41.73 -14.32 19.24
N SER A 6 -41.26 -14.73 18.08
CA SER A 6 -39.94 -15.34 17.92
C SER A 6 -39.27 -14.62 16.78
N LEU A 7 -38.65 -13.49 17.10
CA LEU A 7 -37.75 -12.79 16.19
C LEU A 7 -36.37 -13.43 16.38
N VAL A 8 -36.05 -14.43 15.55
CA VAL A 8 -34.67 -14.93 15.44
C VAL A 8 -33.92 -13.94 14.56
N ALA A 9 -33.19 -13.00 15.18
CA ALA A 9 -32.27 -12.13 14.48
C ALA A 9 -31.01 -12.93 14.12
N VAL A 10 -30.94 -13.43 12.89
CA VAL A 10 -29.71 -13.99 12.31
C VAL A 10 -28.81 -12.81 11.95
N SER A 11 -27.91 -12.44 12.86
CA SER A 11 -26.80 -11.54 12.54
C SER A 11 -25.82 -12.29 11.64
N ALA A 12 -25.96 -12.15 10.33
CA ALA A 12 -24.94 -12.55 9.39
C ALA A 12 -23.71 -11.65 9.60
N LEU A 13 -22.71 -12.18 10.31
CA LEU A 13 -21.34 -11.64 10.30
C LEU A 13 -20.84 -11.73 8.86
N ILE A 14 -20.97 -10.64 8.11
CA ILE A 14 -20.31 -10.48 6.83
C ILE A 14 -18.82 -10.42 7.13
N ALA A 15 -18.14 -11.57 7.04
CA ALA A 15 -16.70 -11.61 7.00
C ALA A 15 -16.27 -10.83 5.75
N SER A 16 -15.83 -9.59 5.94
CA SER A 16 -15.18 -8.80 4.90
C SER A 16 -13.88 -9.52 4.54
N CYS A 17 -13.90 -10.33 3.48
CA CYS A 17 -12.70 -10.87 2.88
C CYS A 17 -11.84 -9.71 2.38
N ALA A 18 -10.84 -9.31 3.16
CA ALA A 18 -9.76 -8.51 2.64
C ALA A 18 -8.98 -9.40 1.67
N GLY A 19 -9.29 -9.30 0.38
CA GLY A 19 -8.68 -10.14 -0.67
C GLY A 19 -7.31 -9.63 -1.14
N HIS A 20 -6.76 -8.57 -0.55
CA HIS A 20 -5.59 -7.89 -1.09
C HIS A 20 -4.59 -7.48 -0.02
N SER A 21 -3.30 -7.74 -0.29
CA SER A 21 -2.21 -7.42 0.63
C SER A 21 -2.05 -5.93 0.79
N MET A 22 -1.84 -5.52 2.03
CA MET A 22 -1.69 -4.12 2.39
C MET A 22 -0.68 -4.00 3.53
N LEU A 23 0.04 -2.89 3.53
CA LEU A 23 0.91 -2.49 4.63
C LEU A 23 0.08 -2.41 5.92
N SER A 24 0.56 -3.06 6.98
CA SER A 24 -0.06 -3.03 8.31
C SER A 24 0.81 -2.32 9.34
N THR A 25 2.13 -2.49 9.25
CA THR A 25 3.11 -1.81 10.12
C THR A 25 4.27 -1.28 9.27
N PRO A 26 4.73 -0.02 9.47
CA PRO A 26 4.12 0.99 10.32
C PRO A 26 2.68 1.32 9.90
N ALA A 27 1.92 2.01 10.75
CA ALA A 27 0.51 2.28 10.48
C ALA A 27 0.36 2.98 9.10
N PRO A 28 -0.46 2.44 8.19
CA PRO A 28 -0.60 3.00 6.85
C PRO A 28 -1.35 4.35 6.90
N ARG A 29 -0.92 5.27 6.05
CA ARG A 29 -1.56 6.56 5.76
C ARG A 29 -2.95 6.34 5.22
N GLY A 30 -3.04 5.48 4.20
CA GLY A 30 -4.25 5.14 3.49
C GLY A 30 -4.56 3.67 3.62
N ASN A 31 -5.53 3.32 4.45
CA ASN A 31 -6.20 2.02 4.28
C ASN A 31 -7.68 2.08 4.66
N LYS A 32 -8.25 3.27 4.48
CA LYS A 32 -9.65 3.56 4.83
C LYS A 32 -10.60 3.27 3.67
N LYS A 33 -10.05 3.10 2.45
CA LYS A 33 -10.77 2.79 1.22
C LYS A 33 -9.85 1.94 0.33
N TRP A 34 -10.41 1.10 -0.56
CA TRP A 34 -9.77 0.21 -1.56
C TRP A 34 -8.83 0.90 -2.61
N TRP A 35 -7.89 1.75 -2.18
CA TRP A 35 -7.24 2.77 -3.02
C TRP A 35 -5.75 2.49 -3.31
N GLY A 36 -5.12 1.58 -2.57
CA GLY A 36 -3.72 1.20 -2.76
C GLY A 36 -3.47 0.11 -3.81
N THR A 37 -4.20 0.11 -4.92
CA THR A 37 -4.04 -0.87 -6.01
C THR A 37 -3.99 -0.18 -7.36
N CYS A 38 -3.10 -0.63 -8.24
CA CYS A 38 -3.19 -0.40 -9.68
C CYS A 38 -4.24 -1.32 -10.27
N SER A 39 -5.52 -0.98 -10.15
CA SER A 39 -6.59 -1.72 -10.82
C SER A 39 -7.30 -0.87 -11.85
N ALA A 40 -7.81 -1.52 -12.87
CA ALA A 40 -8.53 -0.85 -13.93
C ALA A 40 -9.85 -0.25 -13.47
N GLY A 41 -10.18 0.92 -14.03
CA GLY A 41 -11.32 1.73 -13.58
C GLY A 41 -11.08 2.46 -12.25
N ALA A 42 -10.10 2.05 -11.44
CA ALA A 42 -9.68 2.75 -10.23
C ALA A 42 -8.43 3.63 -10.44
N GLY A 43 -7.63 3.34 -11.47
CA GLY A 43 -6.41 4.05 -11.82
C GLY A 43 -5.21 3.65 -10.94
N CYS A 44 -4.00 3.93 -11.40
CA CYS A 44 -2.77 3.75 -10.62
C CYS A 44 -2.61 4.92 -9.65
N LYS A 45 -3.03 4.77 -8.39
CA LYS A 45 -3.03 5.88 -7.40
C LYS A 45 -1.68 6.12 -6.71
N GLY A 46 -0.65 5.36 -7.05
CA GLY A 46 0.68 5.53 -6.47
C GLY A 46 1.23 6.96 -6.68
N PRO A 47 2.23 7.37 -5.90
CA PRO A 47 3.15 6.48 -5.19
C PRO A 47 2.65 5.97 -3.83
N CYS A 48 1.57 6.54 -3.28
CA CYS A 48 0.97 6.11 -2.02
C CYS A 48 -0.46 5.59 -2.22
N ASP A 49 -0.96 4.90 -1.21
CA ASP A 49 -2.36 4.45 -1.05
C ASP A 49 -3.37 5.61 -0.95
N ALA A 50 -2.92 6.79 -0.52
CA ALA A 50 -3.67 8.03 -0.46
C ALA A 50 -2.76 9.24 -0.71
N PRO A 51 -3.27 10.33 -1.29
CA PRO A 51 -2.50 11.55 -1.49
C PRO A 51 -2.08 12.15 -0.14
N LYS A 52 -0.96 12.88 -0.13
CA LYS A 52 -0.45 13.57 1.06
C LYS A 52 -1.50 14.46 1.73
N ALA A 53 -2.38 15.09 0.97
CA ALA A 53 -3.45 15.95 1.48
C ALA A 53 -4.41 15.20 2.44
N ASP A 54 -4.65 13.92 2.18
CA ASP A 54 -5.55 13.07 2.96
C ASP A 54 -4.84 12.37 4.14
N ALA A 55 -3.54 12.62 4.33
CA ALA A 55 -2.77 11.98 5.38
C ALA A 55 -3.27 12.39 6.77
N PRO A 56 -3.63 11.44 7.66
CA PRO A 56 -3.92 11.74 9.06
C PRO A 56 -2.78 12.48 9.77
N PHE A 57 -1.56 12.31 9.25
CA PHE A 57 -0.36 13.02 9.67
C PHE A 57 -0.49 14.55 9.61
N ASN A 58 -1.37 15.13 8.78
CA ASN A 58 -1.60 16.58 8.74
C ASN A 58 -2.45 17.08 9.93
N SER A 59 -3.18 16.19 10.61
CA SER A 59 -4.04 16.58 11.73
C SER A 59 -3.24 16.83 13.00
N ILE A 60 -3.48 17.96 13.68
CA ILE A 60 -2.92 18.26 15.00
C ILE A 60 -3.43 17.31 16.10
N TYR A 61 -4.56 16.63 15.85
CA TYR A 61 -5.17 15.68 16.78
C TYR A 61 -4.63 14.26 16.65
N VAL A 62 -3.79 13.99 15.65
CA VAL A 62 -3.18 12.67 15.44
C VAL A 62 -1.76 12.70 16.00
N ALA A 63 -1.52 11.86 17.02
CA ALA A 63 -0.21 11.65 17.61
C ALA A 63 0.82 11.26 16.55
N LYS A 64 1.95 11.95 16.52
CA LYS A 64 3.02 11.68 15.55
C LYS A 64 3.87 10.51 16.00
N LYS A 65 4.19 9.62 15.06
CA LYS A 65 5.17 8.57 15.29
C LYS A 65 6.57 9.14 15.10
N TYR A 66 7.41 9.00 16.11
CA TYR A 66 8.83 9.34 16.05
C TYR A 66 9.67 8.09 15.84
N VAL A 67 10.71 8.21 15.01
CA VAL A 67 11.72 7.20 14.75
C VAL A 67 13.10 7.84 14.79
N GLN A 68 14.14 7.05 15.07
CA GLN A 68 15.52 7.53 15.10
C GLN A 68 16.27 7.14 13.83
N ARG A 69 17.25 7.95 13.41
CA ARG A 69 18.23 7.53 12.40
C ARG A 69 18.93 6.25 12.85
N GLY A 70 19.24 5.35 11.92
CA GLY A 70 19.85 4.05 12.22
C GLY A 70 18.93 3.04 12.90
N GLN A 71 17.69 3.43 13.29
CA GLN A 71 16.71 2.50 13.83
C GLN A 71 16.30 1.47 12.78
N GLN A 72 16.21 0.20 13.16
CA GLN A 72 15.53 -0.81 12.37
C GLN A 72 14.01 -0.67 12.58
N LEU A 73 13.30 -0.37 11.50
CA LEU A 73 11.84 -0.41 11.45
C LEU A 73 11.40 -1.78 10.98
N GLU A 74 10.49 -2.38 11.73
CA GLU A 74 9.73 -3.53 11.24
C GLU A 74 8.68 -3.06 10.23
N VAL A 75 8.59 -3.77 9.11
CA VAL A 75 7.60 -3.55 8.07
C VAL A 75 6.81 -4.83 7.88
N VAL A 76 5.50 -4.75 8.07
CA VAL A 76 4.59 -5.91 8.10
C VAL A 76 3.47 -5.72 7.09
N TRP A 77 3.11 -6.80 6.40
CA TRP A 77 1.96 -6.88 5.51
C TRP A 77 1.28 -8.25 5.63
N ASN A 78 0.01 -8.32 5.27
CA ASN A 78 -0.74 -9.59 5.30
C ASN A 78 -0.51 -10.38 4.02
N ARG A 79 -0.23 -11.68 4.10
CA ARG A 79 -0.02 -12.53 2.91
C ARG A 79 -1.27 -12.68 2.05
N LEU A 80 -2.37 -13.05 2.69
CA LEU A 80 -3.69 -13.28 2.07
C LEU A 80 -3.64 -14.36 0.98
N ASN A 81 -4.46 -14.24 -0.07
CA ASN A 81 -4.76 -15.25 -1.08
C ASN A 81 -3.83 -15.26 -2.30
N HIS A 82 -2.84 -14.36 -2.37
CA HIS A 82 -2.00 -14.16 -3.55
C HIS A 82 -0.52 -14.41 -3.21
N PRO A 83 0.20 -15.23 -4.01
CA PRO A 83 1.60 -15.57 -3.76
C PRO A 83 2.59 -14.71 -4.56
N GLY A 84 3.86 -14.82 -4.15
CA GLY A 84 5.03 -14.33 -4.85
C GLY A 84 5.08 -12.83 -5.13
N GLY A 85 6.08 -12.46 -5.90
CA GLY A 85 6.45 -11.09 -6.18
C GLY A 85 7.50 -10.55 -5.21
N PHE A 86 7.65 -9.24 -5.27
CA PHE A 86 8.68 -8.50 -4.57
C PHE A 86 8.03 -7.37 -3.77
N VAL A 87 8.68 -6.98 -2.67
CA VAL A 87 8.38 -5.76 -1.94
C VAL A 87 9.52 -4.77 -2.14
N ARG A 88 9.18 -3.53 -2.55
CA ARG A 88 10.11 -2.38 -2.54
C ARG A 88 9.80 -1.48 -1.36
N LEU A 89 10.85 -1.08 -0.64
CA LEU A 89 10.81 -0.11 0.45
C LEU A 89 11.64 1.12 0.09
N ALA A 90 11.03 2.29 0.16
CA ALA A 90 11.66 3.57 -0.13
C ALA A 90 11.23 4.62 0.91
N MET A 91 12.07 5.62 1.19
CA MET A 91 11.74 6.66 2.16
C MET A 91 12.08 8.04 1.62
N VAL A 92 11.14 8.98 1.73
CA VAL A 92 11.30 10.35 1.23
C VAL A 92 10.83 11.36 2.28
N PRO A 93 11.26 12.63 2.21
CA PRO A 93 10.60 13.71 2.93
C PRO A 93 9.09 13.74 2.65
N PHE A 94 8.29 14.00 3.68
CA PHE A 94 6.83 13.93 3.60
C PHE A 94 6.26 14.86 2.51
N ASP A 95 6.86 16.01 2.29
CA ASP A 95 6.47 16.96 1.24
C ASP A 95 6.62 16.40 -0.18
N GLN A 96 7.51 15.43 -0.38
CA GLN A 96 7.78 14.72 -1.65
C GLN A 96 6.98 13.43 -1.82
N SER A 97 6.11 13.07 -0.87
CA SER A 97 5.43 11.77 -0.84
C SER A 97 4.33 11.54 -1.88
N ASP A 98 4.04 12.52 -2.74
CA ASP A 98 3.20 12.34 -3.94
C ASP A 98 4.07 12.22 -5.22
N ASN A 99 5.41 12.26 -5.11
CA ASN A 99 6.33 12.26 -6.24
C ASN A 99 6.99 10.87 -6.44
N TRP A 100 6.68 10.23 -7.56
CA TRP A 100 7.27 8.96 -7.97
C TRP A 100 8.80 8.97 -8.08
N SER A 101 9.37 10.03 -8.67
CA SER A 101 10.82 10.15 -8.86
C SER A 101 11.52 10.19 -7.50
N ALA A 102 10.96 10.92 -6.53
CA ALA A 102 11.54 11.01 -5.19
C ALA A 102 11.67 9.61 -4.55
N PHE A 103 10.65 8.76 -4.68
CA PHE A 103 10.73 7.39 -4.17
C PHE A 103 11.71 6.52 -4.97
N ASN A 104 11.71 6.63 -6.30
CA ASN A 104 12.64 5.88 -7.16
C ASN A 104 14.10 6.22 -6.86
N ASP A 105 14.39 7.47 -6.51
CA ASP A 105 15.73 7.88 -6.16
C ASP A 105 16.11 7.47 -4.73
N ASN A 106 15.15 7.25 -3.82
CA ASN A 106 15.41 6.98 -2.40
C ASN A 106 14.95 5.57 -1.96
N VAL A 107 15.19 4.58 -2.81
CA VAL A 107 14.94 3.18 -2.48
C VAL A 107 15.96 2.69 -1.45
N LEU A 108 15.46 2.00 -0.42
CA LEU A 108 16.27 1.46 0.68
C LEU A 108 16.47 -0.05 0.54
N LYS A 109 15.42 -0.77 0.16
CA LYS A 109 15.41 -2.23 0.18
C LYS A 109 14.41 -2.82 -0.81
N TYR A 110 14.78 -3.94 -1.40
CA TYR A 110 13.88 -4.91 -2.00
C TYR A 110 13.93 -6.21 -1.20
N THR A 111 12.80 -6.91 -1.13
CA THR A 111 12.71 -8.24 -0.52
C THR A 111 11.70 -9.09 -1.27
N CYS A 112 11.71 -10.41 -1.08
CA CYS A 112 10.60 -11.23 -1.58
C CYS A 112 9.32 -10.96 -0.80
N TYR A 113 8.17 -11.02 -1.47
CA TYR A 113 6.88 -10.81 -0.82
C TYR A 113 6.61 -11.83 0.30
N GLU A 114 7.00 -13.09 0.11
CA GLU A 114 6.82 -14.16 1.09
C GLU A 114 8.07 -14.41 1.94
N THR A 115 8.67 -13.35 2.52
CA THR A 115 9.95 -13.46 3.27
C THR A 115 9.85 -14.36 4.50
N THR A 116 8.78 -14.23 5.31
CA THR A 116 8.59 -14.96 6.58
C THR A 116 7.26 -15.69 6.66
N CYS A 117 6.39 -15.49 5.67
CA CYS A 117 5.04 -16.02 5.61
C CYS A 117 4.96 -17.09 4.51
N LYS A 118 3.90 -17.90 4.54
CA LYS A 118 3.61 -18.92 3.52
C LYS A 118 2.12 -19.26 3.51
N THR A 119 1.70 -20.07 2.54
CA THR A 119 0.33 -20.59 2.51
C THR A 119 0.02 -21.40 3.77
N SER A 120 -1.23 -21.31 4.24
CA SER A 120 -1.73 -22.13 5.36
C SER A 120 -2.08 -23.57 4.95
N LYS A 121 -2.12 -23.86 3.64
CA LYS A 121 -2.42 -25.18 3.06
C LYS A 121 -1.36 -25.58 2.03
N PRO A 122 -0.13 -25.92 2.45
CA PRO A 122 0.97 -26.23 1.53
C PRO A 122 0.73 -27.45 0.63
N GLU A 123 -0.21 -28.33 1.01
CA GLU A 123 -0.65 -29.48 0.24
C GLU A 123 -1.65 -29.13 -0.88
N ASP A 124 -2.30 -27.96 -0.81
CA ASP A 124 -3.23 -27.50 -1.83
C ASP A 124 -2.45 -26.92 -3.02
N THR A 125 -2.49 -27.64 -4.14
CA THR A 125 -1.78 -27.31 -5.37
C THR A 125 -2.72 -26.80 -6.47
N THR A 126 -3.96 -26.45 -6.13
CA THR A 126 -4.99 -25.98 -7.09
C THR A 126 -4.48 -24.85 -7.98
N PHE A 127 -3.64 -23.96 -7.43
CA PHE A 127 -3.04 -22.85 -8.17
C PHE A 127 -1.51 -22.96 -8.33
N GLY A 128 -0.95 -24.16 -8.13
CA GLY A 128 0.49 -24.42 -8.15
C GLY A 128 1.12 -24.57 -6.75
N TYR A 129 2.43 -24.81 -6.72
CA TYR A 129 3.14 -25.14 -5.50
C TYR A 129 3.26 -23.93 -4.55
N LEU A 130 2.73 -24.07 -3.33
CA LEU A 130 2.69 -23.01 -2.31
C LEU A 130 1.99 -21.72 -2.77
N ASN A 131 1.03 -21.85 -3.68
CA ASN A 131 0.33 -20.73 -4.29
C ASN A 131 -1.04 -20.43 -3.66
N GLY A 132 -1.49 -21.28 -2.73
CA GLY A 132 -2.73 -21.04 -1.97
C GLY A 132 -2.64 -19.84 -1.03
N GLY A 133 -3.76 -19.49 -0.40
CA GLY A 133 -3.81 -18.40 0.60
C GLY A 133 -3.12 -18.71 1.92
N GLY A 134 -2.88 -17.70 2.75
CA GLY A 134 -2.21 -17.83 4.03
C GLY A 134 -2.53 -16.68 4.98
N ASP A 135 -2.60 -17.01 6.27
CA ASP A 135 -3.10 -16.10 7.32
C ASP A 135 -1.97 -15.45 8.13
N SER A 136 -0.73 -15.96 8.01
CA SER A 136 0.42 -15.40 8.72
C SER A 136 0.89 -14.10 8.04
N PRO A 137 1.21 -13.06 8.83
CA PRO A 137 1.79 -11.84 8.29
C PRO A 137 3.21 -12.11 7.76
N CYS A 138 3.56 -11.39 6.71
CA CYS A 138 4.90 -11.31 6.18
C CYS A 138 5.59 -10.10 6.82
N THR A 139 6.86 -10.25 7.20
CA THR A 139 7.62 -9.17 7.82
C THR A 139 9.00 -9.04 7.19
N THR A 140 9.54 -7.83 7.22
CA THR A 140 10.93 -7.52 6.94
C THR A 140 11.36 -6.33 7.80
N THR A 141 12.66 -6.03 7.81
CA THR A 141 13.17 -4.80 8.43
C THR A 141 13.78 -3.85 7.40
N VAL A 142 13.73 -2.55 7.70
CA VAL A 142 14.45 -1.51 6.97
C VAL A 142 15.07 -0.52 7.96
N THR A 143 16.28 -0.04 7.67
CA THR A 143 16.98 0.92 8.52
C THR A 143 16.60 2.34 8.12
N VAL A 144 16.24 3.19 9.09
CA VAL A 144 16.01 4.63 8.86
C VAL A 144 17.33 5.28 8.43
N PRO A 145 17.39 5.93 7.25
CA PRO A 145 18.64 6.51 6.76
C PRO A 145 19.24 7.57 7.70
N GLU A 146 20.55 7.51 7.89
CA GLU A 146 21.28 8.44 8.75
C GLU A 146 21.48 9.84 8.14
N ASN A 147 21.17 10.00 6.87
CA ASN A 147 21.27 11.27 6.14
C ASN A 147 20.00 12.12 6.17
N ILE A 148 18.99 11.71 6.94
CA ILE A 148 17.77 12.50 7.13
C ILE A 148 17.97 13.51 8.26
N ALA A 149 17.71 14.80 8.00
CA ALA A 149 17.87 15.84 9.00
C ALA A 149 16.94 15.61 10.22
N ASP A 150 17.38 16.07 11.39
CA ASP A 150 16.58 15.97 12.61
C ASP A 150 15.27 16.77 12.51
N GLY A 151 14.19 16.23 13.07
CA GLY A 151 12.85 16.82 13.02
C GLY A 151 12.16 16.71 11.65
N THR A 152 12.73 15.97 10.69
CA THR A 152 12.15 15.84 9.35
C THR A 152 10.96 14.89 9.35
N ALA A 153 9.80 15.36 8.87
CA ALA A 153 8.68 14.50 8.54
C ALA A 153 9.02 13.68 7.28
N VAL A 154 8.81 12.37 7.32
CA VAL A 154 9.12 11.43 6.23
C VAL A 154 7.97 10.47 5.97
N THR A 155 7.97 9.90 4.77
CA THR A 155 7.05 8.84 4.35
C THR A 155 7.85 7.62 3.94
N LEU A 156 7.56 6.47 4.57
CA LEU A 156 7.98 5.15 4.12
C LEU A 156 6.95 4.64 3.11
N GLN A 157 7.40 4.21 1.93
CA GLN A 157 6.58 3.52 0.93
C GLN A 157 6.87 2.02 0.96
N TRP A 158 5.80 1.25 0.87
CA TRP A 158 5.75 -0.18 0.59
C TRP A 158 5.08 -0.37 -0.77
N ILE A 159 5.74 -1.08 -1.69
CA ILE A 159 5.15 -1.51 -2.96
C ILE A 159 5.25 -3.01 -3.07
N TRP A 160 4.14 -3.68 -3.37
CA TRP A 160 4.16 -5.07 -3.83
C TRP A 160 3.90 -5.15 -5.33
N PHE A 161 4.78 -5.84 -6.05
CA PHE A 161 4.71 -6.01 -7.50
C PHE A 161 5.17 -7.42 -7.91
N GLY A 162 4.72 -7.88 -9.09
CA GLY A 162 5.04 -9.21 -9.61
C GLY A 162 4.35 -10.36 -8.87
N GLY A 163 3.30 -10.07 -8.09
CA GLY A 163 2.45 -11.10 -7.51
C GLY A 163 1.51 -11.71 -8.55
N GLY A 164 1.05 -12.93 -8.28
CA GLY A 164 0.34 -13.76 -9.25
C GLY A 164 -1.05 -14.22 -8.85
N ILE A 165 -1.70 -14.87 -9.81
CA ILE A 165 -3.00 -15.55 -9.67
C ILE A 165 -4.14 -14.55 -9.54
N TYR A 166 -4.41 -13.83 -10.63
CA TYR A 166 -5.55 -12.95 -10.72
C TYR A 166 -6.83 -13.77 -10.96
N TYR A 167 -7.85 -13.57 -10.11
CA TYR A 167 -9.13 -14.30 -10.15
C TYR A 167 -9.01 -15.83 -10.29
N GLY A 168 -7.97 -16.43 -9.70
CA GLY A 168 -7.76 -17.88 -9.72
C GLY A 168 -7.12 -18.41 -11.01
N GLU A 169 -6.68 -17.55 -11.92
CA GLU A 169 -5.95 -17.94 -13.13
C GLU A 169 -4.45 -18.10 -12.83
N PRO A 170 -3.89 -19.33 -12.81
CA PRO A 170 -2.51 -19.56 -12.32
C PRO A 170 -1.42 -18.86 -13.12
N ASP A 171 -1.66 -18.57 -14.39
CA ASP A 171 -0.69 -18.00 -15.34
C ASP A 171 -0.93 -16.50 -15.56
N THR A 172 -1.26 -15.77 -14.50
CA THR A 172 -1.54 -14.33 -14.56
C THR A 172 -0.88 -13.56 -13.45
N SER A 173 -0.50 -12.30 -13.72
CA SER A 173 -0.07 -11.33 -12.71
C SER A 173 -1.13 -10.25 -12.51
N PHE A 174 -1.12 -9.62 -11.34
CA PHE A 174 -1.94 -8.44 -11.04
C PHE A 174 -1.10 -7.16 -10.90
N GLY A 175 -1.80 -6.04 -10.84
CA GLY A 175 -1.32 -4.68 -10.59
C GLY A 175 -0.56 -4.47 -9.29
N GLU A 176 0.25 -3.43 -9.27
CA GLU A 176 1.04 -3.09 -8.08
C GLU A 176 0.14 -2.62 -6.92
N TYR A 177 0.52 -3.00 -5.70
CA TYR A 177 -0.11 -2.52 -4.48
C TYR A 177 0.80 -1.55 -3.76
N TYR A 178 0.20 -0.51 -3.19
CA TYR A 178 0.92 0.56 -2.50
C TYR A 178 0.42 0.70 -1.07
N GLY A 179 1.34 1.04 -0.18
CA GLY A 179 1.06 1.48 1.18
C GLY A 179 2.10 2.51 1.59
N CYS A 180 1.68 3.57 2.26
CA CYS A 180 2.61 4.57 2.78
C CYS A 180 2.43 4.74 4.29
N SER A 181 3.48 5.08 5.02
CA SER A 181 3.41 5.41 6.44
C SER A 181 4.19 6.67 6.74
N ASP A 182 3.58 7.57 7.50
CA ASP A 182 4.14 8.88 7.81
C ASP A 182 4.68 8.93 9.24
N MET A 183 5.87 9.51 9.41
CA MET A 183 6.59 9.56 10.68
C MET A 183 7.51 10.79 10.75
N ILE A 184 8.11 11.05 11.91
CA ILE A 184 9.11 12.10 12.12
C ILE A 184 10.43 11.44 12.53
N VAL A 185 11.52 11.78 11.83
CA VAL A 185 12.87 11.36 12.21
C VAL A 185 13.43 12.33 13.25
N SER A 186 13.80 11.85 14.43
CA SER A 186 14.48 12.66 15.44
C SER A 186 15.42 11.79 16.29
N GLY A 187 16.62 12.30 16.55
CA GLY A 187 17.71 11.59 17.20
C GLY A 187 18.39 10.52 16.32
N GLY A 188 19.41 9.88 16.90
CA GLY A 188 20.22 8.85 16.25
C GLY A 188 21.45 9.39 15.50
N PRO A 189 22.35 8.49 15.04
CA PRO A 189 23.57 8.83 14.30
C PRO A 189 23.25 9.62 13.04
N GLN A 190 24.12 10.57 12.68
CA GLN A 190 23.97 11.40 11.49
C GLN A 190 25.13 11.13 10.54
N SER A 191 24.81 10.95 9.26
CA SER A 191 25.77 10.74 8.19
C SER A 191 25.37 11.58 6.99
N SER A 192 26.34 12.07 6.20
CA SER A 192 26.03 12.68 4.90
C SER A 192 25.79 11.63 3.79
N THR A 193 26.07 10.36 4.08
CA THR A 193 26.03 9.29 3.08
C THR A 193 24.60 8.78 2.91
N LYS A 194 24.12 8.82 1.67
CA LYS A 194 22.87 8.17 1.29
C LYS A 194 23.09 6.66 1.18
N PRO A 195 22.26 5.82 1.83
CA PRO A 195 22.38 4.37 1.71
C PRO A 195 22.07 3.92 0.28
N ALA A 196 22.81 2.91 -0.20
CA ALA A 196 22.46 2.21 -1.44
C ALA A 196 21.29 1.25 -1.18
N ALA A 197 20.44 1.07 -2.19
CA ALA A 197 19.38 0.08 -2.14
C ALA A 197 19.98 -1.34 -2.02
N THR A 198 19.37 -2.17 -1.19
CA THR A 198 19.76 -3.57 -1.00
C THR A 198 18.68 -4.51 -1.51
N PHE A 199 19.02 -5.76 -1.81
CA PHE A 199 18.04 -6.81 -2.07
C PHE A 199 18.32 -8.01 -1.17
N VAL A 200 17.25 -8.53 -0.56
CA VAL A 200 17.26 -9.75 0.24
C VAL A 200 16.26 -10.73 -0.37
N GLY A 201 16.77 -11.75 -1.05
CA GLY A 201 15.96 -12.84 -1.56
C GLY A 201 15.65 -13.90 -0.50
N GLY A 202 14.87 -14.90 -0.90
CA GLY A 202 14.39 -15.96 -0.03
C GLY A 202 12.91 -15.82 0.22
N ASP A 203 12.12 -16.69 -0.40
CA ASP A 203 10.67 -16.77 -0.18
C ASP A 203 10.24 -18.18 0.23
N ALA A 204 8.93 -18.36 0.45
CA ALA A 204 8.37 -19.65 0.82
C ALA A 204 8.74 -20.81 -0.12
N THR A 205 8.93 -20.53 -1.43
CA THR A 205 9.29 -21.53 -2.44
C THR A 205 10.81 -21.72 -2.53
N TYR A 206 11.59 -20.67 -2.32
CA TYR A 206 13.04 -20.63 -2.46
C TYR A 206 13.74 -20.09 -1.20
N PRO A 207 13.55 -20.71 -0.01
CA PRO A 207 13.93 -20.10 1.27
C PRO A 207 15.44 -19.89 1.46
N ASN A 208 16.27 -20.64 0.72
CA ASN A 208 17.73 -20.60 0.80
C ASN A 208 18.37 -20.01 -0.45
N SER A 209 17.65 -19.21 -1.24
CA SER A 209 18.16 -18.62 -2.48
C SER A 209 17.95 -17.12 -2.49
N ASN A 210 18.89 -16.38 -3.06
CA ASN A 210 18.78 -14.93 -3.20
C ASN A 210 17.92 -14.55 -4.43
N VAL A 211 16.69 -15.07 -4.49
CA VAL A 211 15.71 -14.91 -5.58
C VAL A 211 14.29 -15.03 -5.01
N CYS A 212 13.31 -14.60 -5.78
CA CYS A 212 11.89 -14.73 -5.49
C CYS A 212 11.15 -15.39 -6.66
N LYS A 213 10.06 -16.09 -6.35
CA LYS A 213 8.97 -16.48 -7.23
C LYS A 213 8.17 -15.23 -7.57
N TYR A 214 7.83 -15.03 -8.84
CA TYR A 214 7.02 -13.89 -9.30
C TYR A 214 6.29 -14.19 -10.62
N TRP A 215 5.31 -13.37 -10.97
CA TRP A 215 4.59 -13.41 -12.25
C TRP A 215 4.77 -12.10 -13.01
N GLY A 216 4.58 -12.14 -14.32
CA GLY A 216 4.64 -10.94 -15.16
C GLY A 216 6.04 -10.30 -15.13
N SER A 217 6.14 -9.13 -14.47
CA SER A 217 7.36 -8.32 -14.40
C SER A 217 8.01 -8.33 -13.01
N ASN A 218 9.33 -8.21 -13.01
CA ASN A 218 10.18 -7.96 -11.84
C ASN A 218 10.61 -6.50 -11.72
N LYS A 219 9.88 -5.57 -12.34
CA LYS A 219 10.20 -4.14 -12.35
C LYS A 219 8.97 -3.30 -12.03
N VAL A 220 9.12 -2.40 -11.04
CA VAL A 220 8.09 -1.42 -10.67
C VAL A 220 7.77 -0.51 -11.86
N GLY A 221 6.49 -0.25 -12.08
CA GLY A 221 5.93 0.58 -13.15
C GLY A 221 5.65 -0.16 -14.46
N ASP A 222 6.14 -1.40 -14.65
CA ASP A 222 5.81 -2.18 -15.85
C ASP A 222 4.33 -2.59 -15.85
N CYS A 223 3.73 -2.66 -14.65
CA CYS A 223 2.35 -3.01 -14.44
C CYS A 223 1.48 -1.77 -14.13
N ASN A 224 1.49 -0.82 -15.05
CA ASN A 224 0.80 0.46 -14.93
C ASN A 224 -0.15 0.67 -16.12
N PHE A 225 -1.40 1.00 -15.82
CA PHE A 225 -2.45 1.20 -16.82
C PHE A 225 -2.64 2.66 -17.23
N GLY A 226 -2.00 3.62 -16.55
CA GLY A 226 -2.16 5.06 -16.82
C GLY A 226 -3.63 5.48 -16.80
N ASP A 227 -4.04 6.25 -17.82
CA ASP A 227 -5.43 6.70 -18.02
C ASP A 227 -6.29 5.69 -18.78
N LYS A 228 -5.79 4.46 -19.00
CA LYS A 228 -6.56 3.45 -19.73
C LYS A 228 -7.77 3.03 -18.90
N VAL A 229 -8.87 2.80 -19.59
CA VAL A 229 -10.09 2.19 -19.06
C VAL A 229 -10.46 0.99 -19.94
N PRO A 230 -11.16 -0.02 -19.40
CA PRO A 230 -11.65 -1.12 -20.21
C PRO A 230 -12.52 -0.62 -21.36
N SER A 231 -12.29 -1.12 -22.58
CA SER A 231 -12.94 -0.58 -23.78
C SER A 231 -14.40 -0.98 -23.93
N ASN A 232 -14.84 -2.09 -23.30
CA ASN A 232 -16.20 -2.63 -23.38
C ASN A 232 -16.60 -3.35 -22.07
N PRO A 233 -16.78 -2.63 -20.95
CA PRO A 233 -17.21 -3.23 -19.70
C PRO A 233 -18.64 -3.76 -19.82
N THR A 234 -18.85 -5.02 -19.43
CA THR A 234 -20.18 -5.63 -19.31
C THR A 234 -20.50 -5.89 -17.84
N ALA A 235 -21.73 -5.61 -17.43
CA ALA A 235 -22.12 -5.62 -16.02
C ALA A 235 -21.99 -7.01 -15.35
N ASP A 236 -22.02 -8.07 -16.14
CA ASP A 236 -21.95 -9.47 -15.75
C ASP A 236 -20.55 -10.08 -15.81
N ASN A 237 -19.56 -9.38 -16.35
CA ASN A 237 -18.19 -9.86 -16.47
C ASN A 237 -17.21 -8.93 -15.75
N LEU A 238 -16.79 -9.33 -14.56
CA LEU A 238 -15.83 -8.55 -13.75
C LEU A 238 -14.49 -8.34 -14.47
N LEU A 239 -14.05 -9.29 -15.31
CA LEU A 239 -12.82 -9.16 -16.07
C LEU A 239 -12.96 -8.15 -17.23
N SER A 240 -14.15 -8.04 -17.86
CA SER A 240 -14.38 -7.01 -18.88
C SER A 240 -14.45 -5.60 -18.31
N GLN A 241 -14.68 -5.49 -17.00
CA GLN A 241 -14.59 -4.26 -16.22
C GLN A 241 -13.15 -3.96 -15.76
N SER A 242 -12.18 -4.76 -16.19
CA SER A 242 -10.77 -4.62 -15.81
C SER A 242 -9.82 -4.60 -17.02
N LEU A 243 -8.62 -4.05 -16.82
CA LEU A 243 -7.44 -4.16 -17.68
C LEU A 243 -6.45 -5.18 -17.11
N GLU A 244 -6.78 -5.73 -15.94
CA GLU A 244 -6.15 -6.90 -15.38
C GLU A 244 -6.67 -8.17 -16.09
N PRO A 245 -5.89 -9.26 -16.12
CA PRO A 245 -4.57 -9.37 -15.54
C PRO A 245 -3.56 -8.53 -16.31
N CYS A 246 -2.64 -7.93 -15.57
CA CYS A 246 -1.61 -7.07 -16.11
C CYS A 246 -0.69 -7.76 -17.12
N MET A 247 -0.34 -9.03 -16.86
CA MET A 247 0.43 -9.86 -17.77
C MET A 247 -0.04 -11.32 -17.68
N HIS A 248 0.07 -12.02 -18.79
CA HIS A 248 -0.11 -13.47 -18.87
C HIS A 248 1.23 -14.18 -18.95
N GLY A 249 1.32 -15.35 -18.31
CA GLY A 249 2.46 -16.24 -18.35
C GLY A 249 2.66 -17.00 -17.04
N PRO A 250 3.45 -18.08 -17.08
CA PRO A 250 3.71 -18.89 -15.91
C PRO A 250 4.52 -18.13 -14.85
N GLU A 251 4.55 -18.71 -13.65
CA GLU A 251 5.45 -18.25 -12.58
C GLU A 251 6.92 -18.30 -13.01
N LYS A 252 7.69 -17.33 -12.54
CA LYS A 252 9.10 -17.10 -12.84
C LYS A 252 9.91 -17.07 -11.55
N LYS A 253 11.22 -17.19 -11.67
CA LYS A 253 12.20 -17.13 -10.58
C LYS A 253 13.25 -16.09 -10.91
N GLY A 254 13.52 -15.15 -10.00
CA GLY A 254 14.54 -14.13 -10.27
C GLY A 254 14.68 -13.08 -9.17
N VAL A 255 15.40 -12.01 -9.51
CA VAL A 255 15.63 -10.85 -8.63
C VAL A 255 14.90 -9.63 -9.19
N PRO A 256 14.67 -8.58 -8.40
CA PRO A 256 14.17 -7.31 -8.91
C PRO A 256 15.07 -6.76 -10.03
N PHE A 257 14.47 -6.09 -11.01
CA PHE A 257 15.21 -5.41 -12.06
C PHE A 257 16.25 -4.45 -11.47
N GLY A 258 17.46 -4.46 -12.03
CA GLY A 258 18.60 -3.67 -11.53
C GLY A 258 19.45 -4.36 -10.45
N PHE A 259 19.02 -5.51 -9.92
CA PHE A 259 19.80 -6.32 -8.96
C PHE A 259 20.44 -7.58 -9.58
N GLY A 260 20.28 -7.79 -10.89
CA GLY A 260 20.85 -8.93 -11.61
C GLY A 260 21.76 -8.50 -12.76
N SER A 261 23.04 -8.88 -12.68
CA SER A 261 23.85 -9.54 -13.73
C SER A 261 25.33 -9.63 -13.33
N SER A 262 25.73 -10.72 -12.68
CA SER A 262 26.84 -11.55 -13.15
C SER A 262 26.69 -12.92 -12.49
N ASP A 263 26.85 -13.96 -13.29
CA ASP A 263 26.65 -15.35 -12.94
C ASP A 263 27.27 -15.72 -11.59
N GLU A 264 26.48 -16.39 -10.75
CA GLU A 264 26.91 -17.52 -9.93
C GLU A 264 28.36 -17.51 -9.38
N SER A 265 28.89 -16.40 -8.87
CA SER A 265 30.17 -16.35 -8.13
C SER A 265 30.54 -14.95 -7.64
N GLY A 266 30.10 -14.62 -6.42
CA GLY A 266 30.85 -13.71 -5.55
C GLY A 266 30.75 -12.18 -5.81
N TYR A 267 30.41 -11.50 -4.71
CA TYR A 267 30.85 -10.15 -4.31
C TYR A 267 30.19 -8.85 -4.84
N THR A 268 29.91 -8.02 -3.83
CA THR A 268 29.98 -6.54 -3.72
C THR A 268 28.98 -5.62 -4.42
N ASN A 269 28.35 -4.79 -3.56
CA ASN A 269 27.57 -3.57 -3.80
C ASN A 269 27.91 -2.84 -5.11
N GLN A 270 26.95 -2.82 -6.03
CA GLN A 270 26.93 -1.85 -7.12
C GLN A 270 25.80 -0.84 -6.90
N THR A 271 26.14 0.42 -7.11
CA THR A 271 25.25 1.58 -7.07
C THR A 271 24.37 1.59 -8.33
N ILE A 272 23.06 1.49 -8.16
CA ILE A 272 22.08 1.53 -9.26
C ILE A 272 21.95 2.97 -9.76
N SER A 273 22.21 3.19 -11.05
CA SER A 273 21.87 4.42 -11.76
C SER A 273 20.45 4.27 -12.34
N THR A 274 19.52 5.12 -11.90
CA THR A 274 18.11 5.12 -12.28
C THR A 274 17.88 5.94 -13.55
N THR A 275 17.68 5.29 -14.70
CA THR A 275 16.97 5.94 -15.82
C THR A 275 15.47 5.87 -15.56
N SER A 276 14.88 7.04 -15.29
CA SER A 276 13.46 7.27 -15.02
C SER A 276 12.56 6.83 -16.19
N PRO A 277 11.31 6.37 -15.96
CA PRO A 277 10.29 6.34 -17.00
C PRO A 277 9.97 7.78 -17.45
N ALA A 278 9.72 7.97 -18.74
CA ALA A 278 9.43 9.26 -19.34
C ALA A 278 8.15 9.88 -18.74
N ALA A 279 8.23 11.15 -18.37
CA ALA A 279 7.07 11.95 -18.00
C ALA A 279 6.08 12.06 -19.19
N PRO A 280 4.76 12.12 -18.95
CA PRO A 280 3.80 12.41 -20.00
C PRO A 280 4.03 13.83 -20.56
N PRO A 281 3.75 14.07 -21.86
CA PRO A 281 3.99 15.35 -22.50
C PRO A 281 3.09 16.45 -21.89
N PRO A 282 3.58 17.70 -21.79
CA PRO A 282 2.78 18.81 -21.29
C PRO A 282 1.58 19.08 -22.21
N ALA A 283 0.41 19.32 -21.61
CA ALA A 283 -0.77 19.76 -22.32
C ALA A 283 -0.49 21.09 -23.04
N SER A 284 -0.82 21.14 -24.33
CA SER A 284 -0.66 22.32 -25.18
C SER A 284 -1.69 23.39 -24.84
N ASP A 285 -1.23 24.50 -24.27
CA ASP A 285 -1.99 25.74 -24.10
C ASP A 285 -2.37 26.32 -25.47
N THR A 286 -3.66 26.34 -25.78
CA THR A 286 -4.19 27.18 -26.86
C THR A 286 -4.74 28.46 -26.26
N ALA A 287 -4.02 29.55 -26.48
CA ALA A 287 -4.44 30.90 -26.17
C ALA A 287 -5.66 31.30 -27.03
N SER A 288 -6.67 31.91 -26.40
CA SER A 288 -7.58 32.82 -27.10
C SER A 288 -7.86 34.04 -26.22
N ALA A 289 -7.72 35.19 -26.85
CA ALA A 289 -7.68 36.52 -26.26
C ALA A 289 -9.04 37.01 -25.71
N ALA A 290 -8.93 37.99 -24.82
CA ALA A 290 -9.98 38.72 -24.10
C ALA A 290 -10.90 39.58 -25.01
N PRO A 291 -11.89 40.30 -24.45
CA PRO A 291 -11.56 41.64 -23.93
C PRO A 291 -12.21 42.07 -22.61
N ALA A 292 -11.61 43.13 -22.09
CA ALA A 292 -11.78 43.86 -20.84
C ALA A 292 -13.19 44.33 -20.47
N SER A 293 -13.45 44.35 -19.15
CA SER A 293 -14.08 45.48 -18.46
C SER A 293 -13.82 45.42 -16.94
N THR A 294 -13.30 46.52 -16.38
CA THR A 294 -13.25 46.89 -14.95
C THR A 294 -13.64 48.38 -14.88
N PRO A 295 -13.92 48.99 -13.71
CA PRO A 295 -14.16 48.43 -12.38
C PRO A 295 -15.43 49.03 -11.70
N GLU A 296 -15.97 48.40 -10.65
CA GLU A 296 -16.69 49.18 -9.64
C GLU A 296 -16.51 48.61 -8.23
N SER A 297 -16.14 49.53 -7.34
CA SER A 297 -15.79 49.37 -5.94
C SER A 297 -17.04 49.61 -5.11
N ALA A 298 -17.37 48.69 -4.19
CA ALA A 298 -18.22 49.01 -3.05
C ALA A 298 -17.87 48.12 -1.85
N SER A 299 -17.54 48.81 -0.77
CA SER A 299 -17.15 48.37 0.55
C SER A 299 -18.34 48.00 1.45
N GLU A 300 -18.08 47.07 2.38
CA GLU A 300 -18.73 46.86 3.70
C GLU A 300 -20.18 46.33 3.80
N PRO A 301 -20.62 45.82 4.97
CA PRO A 301 -19.89 45.38 6.18
C PRO A 301 -20.25 43.96 6.68
N ALA A 302 -19.47 43.50 7.68
CA ALA A 302 -19.70 42.28 8.44
C ALA A 302 -21.00 42.32 9.29
N PRO A 303 -21.68 41.19 9.49
CA PRO A 303 -22.67 41.08 10.56
C PRO A 303 -22.07 40.49 11.83
N ALA A 304 -22.55 41.08 12.93
CA ALA A 304 -22.13 40.90 14.31
C ALA A 304 -22.41 39.52 14.91
N SER A 305 -21.54 39.16 15.86
CA SER A 305 -21.74 38.10 16.85
C SER A 305 -22.98 38.33 17.72
N PRO A 306 -23.73 37.29 18.08
CA PRO A 306 -24.52 37.30 19.31
C PRO A 306 -23.72 36.67 20.45
N ASP A 307 -23.56 37.49 21.47
CA ASP A 307 -23.16 37.16 22.82
C ASP A 307 -24.24 36.27 23.47
N TYR A 308 -23.87 35.08 23.97
CA TYR A 308 -24.71 34.28 24.85
C TYR A 308 -23.88 33.82 26.04
N SER A 309 -23.92 34.64 27.08
CA SER A 309 -23.61 34.26 28.45
C SER A 309 -24.81 33.54 29.05
N ALA A 310 -24.67 32.24 29.34
CA ALA A 310 -25.54 31.55 30.29
C ALA A 310 -24.76 30.41 30.97
N GLN A 311 -24.39 30.65 32.23
CA GLN A 311 -23.93 29.65 33.17
C GLN A 311 -25.06 28.65 33.45
N THR A 312 -24.78 27.35 33.34
CA THR A 312 -25.50 26.36 34.15
C THR A 312 -24.57 25.20 34.48
N SER A 313 -24.31 25.08 35.78
CA SER A 313 -23.63 23.95 36.43
C SER A 313 -24.48 22.69 36.30
N VAL A 314 -23.89 21.60 35.80
CA VAL A 314 -24.42 20.25 36.00
C VAL A 314 -23.26 19.33 36.38
N GLN A 315 -23.53 18.53 37.40
CA GLN A 315 -22.62 17.69 38.16
C GLN A 315 -21.99 16.59 37.32
N ALA A 316 -20.74 16.26 37.66
CA ALA A 316 -20.02 15.10 37.17
C ALA A 316 -20.64 13.83 37.77
N GLU A 317 -21.05 12.90 36.91
CA GLU A 317 -21.32 11.51 37.30
C GLU A 317 -20.22 10.64 36.67
N GLU A 318 -19.38 10.13 37.55
CA GLU A 318 -18.23 9.27 37.29
C GLU A 318 -18.75 7.88 36.90
N THR A 319 -18.77 7.56 35.61
CA THR A 319 -19.02 6.19 35.15
C THR A 319 -17.69 5.51 34.84
N THR A 320 -17.26 4.66 35.77
CA THR A 320 -16.15 3.73 35.62
C THR A 320 -16.53 2.66 34.59
N VAL A 321 -15.86 2.64 33.44
CA VAL A 321 -15.95 1.50 32.51
C VAL A 321 -14.68 0.66 32.68
N SER A 322 -14.88 -0.52 33.25
CA SER A 322 -13.90 -1.59 33.38
C SER A 322 -13.50 -2.09 32.00
N GLU A 323 -12.22 -1.93 31.64
CA GLU A 323 -11.61 -2.63 30.51
C GLU A 323 -11.41 -4.11 30.88
N THR A 324 -12.08 -5.01 30.18
CA THR A 324 -11.68 -6.41 30.07
C THR A 324 -11.11 -6.67 28.67
N PRO A 325 -9.97 -7.37 28.55
CA PRO A 325 -9.32 -7.62 27.27
C PRO A 325 -10.10 -8.70 26.50
N VAL A 326 -10.62 -8.36 25.32
CA VAL A 326 -11.24 -9.36 24.44
C VAL A 326 -10.13 -10.08 23.68
N ALA A 327 -10.10 -11.39 23.89
CA ALA A 327 -9.17 -12.34 23.31
C ALA A 327 -9.22 -12.37 21.77
N SER A 328 -8.07 -12.65 21.20
CA SER A 328 -7.84 -12.97 19.80
C SER A 328 -8.56 -14.27 19.41
N ASP A 329 -9.68 -14.17 18.69
CA ASP A 329 -10.34 -15.34 18.09
C ASP A 329 -10.33 -15.29 16.56
N ALA A 330 -9.58 -16.26 16.02
CA ALA A 330 -9.49 -16.82 14.67
C ALA A 330 -10.39 -16.27 13.54
N TYR A 331 -9.73 -15.66 12.54
CA TYR A 331 -10.25 -15.51 11.19
C TYR A 331 -10.31 -16.88 10.49
N LYS A 332 -11.52 -17.41 10.24
CA LYS A 332 -11.74 -18.55 9.35
C LYS A 332 -12.46 -18.09 8.08
N CYS A 333 -11.79 -18.22 6.93
CA CYS A 333 -12.41 -18.07 5.61
C CYS A 333 -13.06 -19.39 5.18
N ILE A 334 -14.36 -19.36 4.90
CA ILE A 334 -15.06 -20.44 4.18
C ILE A 334 -15.17 -19.99 2.72
N PRO A 335 -14.60 -20.71 1.73
CA PRO A 335 -14.79 -20.37 0.33
C PRO A 335 -16.27 -20.52 -0.05
N ARG A 336 -16.82 -19.53 -0.78
CA ARG A 336 -18.10 -19.72 -1.48
C ARG A 336 -17.91 -20.82 -2.54
N PRO A 337 -18.82 -21.80 -2.65
CA PRO A 337 -18.70 -22.86 -3.64
C PRO A 337 -18.80 -22.30 -5.06
N ALA A 338 -17.98 -22.83 -5.96
CA ALA A 338 -17.85 -22.48 -7.38
C ALA A 338 -19.09 -22.81 -8.24
N SER A 339 -20.25 -23.04 -7.64
CA SER A 339 -21.46 -23.50 -8.33
C SER A 339 -22.51 -22.40 -8.52
N ALA A 340 -22.09 -21.13 -8.55
CA ALA A 340 -22.93 -20.02 -8.98
C ALA A 340 -22.14 -19.19 -10.00
N PHE A 341 -22.03 -19.74 -11.20
CA PHE A 341 -21.71 -19.05 -12.45
C PHE A 341 -22.89 -19.26 -13.39
#